data_AF-A0A399S5C1-F1
#
_entry.id   AF-A0A399S5C1-F1
#
_cell.length_a   1.000
_cell.length_b   1.000
_cell.length_c   1.000
_cell.angle_alpha   90.00
_cell.angle_beta   90.00
_cell.angle_gamma   90.00
#
_symmetry.space_group_name_H-M   'P 1'
#
loop_
_entity.id
_entity.type
_entity.pdbx_description
1 polymer ?
#
loop_
_entity_poly.entity_id
_entity_poly.type
_entity_poly.pdbx_seq_one_letter_code
_entity_poly.pdbx_strand_id
1 'polypeptide(L)'
;MLYIALFLVWAPTFIVPPIHKYLRNRIVFTCYIVIGVLILGIYTANYVHNLSTLEKSHAPFYISPLVFVILYKVFDMIVQRKLNRHMYFNTRYATNKESLEQTTLEWLLQLILIFVPLICGAIWLSFFD
;
A
#
# COMPACT_ATOMS: atom_id res chain seq x y z
N MET A 1 -8.01 -3.77 -18.70
CA MET A 1 -7.96 -2.30 -18.81
C MET A 1 -8.23 -1.61 -17.47
N LEU A 2 -9.40 -1.79 -16.83
CA LEU A 2 -9.74 -1.16 -15.53
C LEU A 2 -8.73 -1.48 -14.40
N TYR A 3 -8.20 -2.71 -14.37
CA TYR A 3 -7.33 -3.20 -13.29
C TYR A 3 -5.88 -2.71 -13.38
N ILE A 4 -5.34 -2.61 -14.59
CA ILE A 4 -4.04 -1.95 -14.85
C ILE A 4 -4.16 -0.47 -14.49
N ALA A 5 -5.32 0.16 -14.78
CA ALA A 5 -5.60 1.52 -14.36
C ALA A 5 -5.67 1.67 -12.83
N LEU A 6 -6.31 0.73 -12.11
CA LEU A 6 -6.31 0.73 -10.64
C LEU A 6 -4.90 0.54 -10.06
N PHE A 7 -4.11 -0.42 -10.56
CA PHE A 7 -2.72 -0.59 -10.12
C PHE A 7 -1.87 0.66 -10.42
N LEU A 8 -2.06 1.30 -11.57
CA LEU A 8 -1.42 2.58 -11.90
C LEU A 8 -1.93 3.76 -11.04
N VAL A 9 -3.14 3.69 -10.49
CA VAL A 9 -3.65 4.66 -9.51
C VAL A 9 -3.00 4.47 -8.14
N TRP A 10 -2.63 3.23 -7.78
CA TRP A 10 -1.92 2.92 -6.53
C TRP A 10 -0.40 3.01 -6.64
N ALA A 11 0.18 2.93 -7.85
CA ALA A 11 1.62 3.12 -8.08
C ALA A 11 2.15 4.45 -7.50
N PRO A 12 1.47 5.61 -7.68
CA PRO A 12 1.80 6.83 -6.96
C PRO A 12 1.72 6.67 -5.44
N THR A 13 0.77 5.92 -4.91
CA THR A 13 0.65 5.67 -3.47
C THR A 13 1.78 4.79 -2.94
N PHE A 14 2.47 4.01 -3.78
CA PHE A 14 3.68 3.26 -3.39
C PHE A 14 4.97 4.08 -3.58
N ILE A 15 4.97 5.00 -4.56
CA ILE A 15 6.18 5.67 -5.07
C ILE A 15 6.28 7.14 -4.65
N VAL A 16 5.16 7.78 -4.28
CA VAL A 16 5.06 9.23 -4.01
C VAL A 16 4.84 9.45 -2.50
N PRO A 17 5.94 9.61 -1.75
CA PRO A 17 5.88 9.71 -0.29
C PRO A 17 5.07 10.86 0.31
N PRO A 18 4.84 12.01 -0.38
CA PRO A 18 3.90 13.02 0.08
C PRO A 18 2.48 12.50 0.28
N ILE A 19 2.04 11.49 -0.49
CA ILE A 19 0.69 10.94 -0.39
C ILE A 19 0.49 10.21 0.95
N HIS A 20 1.55 9.59 1.47
CA HIS A 20 1.50 8.92 2.77
C HIS A 20 1.18 9.87 3.92
N LYS A 21 1.46 11.17 3.80
CA LYS A 21 1.12 12.15 4.83
C LYS A 21 -0.39 12.25 5.05
N TYR A 22 -1.19 12.06 4.00
CA TYR A 22 -2.66 12.08 4.12
C TYR A 22 -3.18 10.90 4.93
N LEU A 23 -2.49 9.76 4.94
CA LEU A 23 -2.85 8.58 5.74
C LEU A 23 -2.64 8.78 7.25
N ARG A 24 -1.95 9.86 7.68
CA ARG A 24 -1.92 10.27 9.09
C ARG A 24 -3.31 10.69 9.56
N ASN A 25 -4.14 11.25 8.67
CA ASN A 25 -5.51 11.64 8.98
C ASN A 25 -6.39 10.40 9.13
N ARG A 26 -7.03 10.27 10.30
CA ARG A 26 -7.88 9.13 10.64
C ARG A 26 -9.07 8.95 9.68
N ILE A 27 -9.67 10.05 9.20
CA ILE A 27 -10.80 10.00 8.28
C ILE A 27 -10.34 9.44 6.94
N VAL A 28 -9.26 9.98 6.38
CA VAL A 28 -8.67 9.50 5.11
C VAL A 28 -8.30 8.03 5.21
N PHE A 29 -7.59 7.64 6.28
CA PHE A 29 -7.24 6.24 6.53
C PHE A 29 -8.48 5.33 6.55
N THR A 30 -9.53 5.73 7.26
CA THR A 30 -10.77 4.94 7.36
C THR A 30 -11.46 4.81 6.00
N CYS A 31 -11.53 5.89 5.23
CA CYS A 31 -12.08 5.84 3.86
C CYS A 31 -11.29 4.86 2.97
N TYR A 32 -9.96 4.87 3.04
CA TYR A 32 -9.11 3.94 2.28
C TYR A 32 -9.36 2.48 2.66
N ILE A 33 -9.50 2.19 3.96
CA ILE A 33 -9.86 0.84 4.43
C ILE A 33 -11.25 0.44 3.93
N VAL A 34 -12.25 1.30 4.07
CA VAL A 34 -13.63 1.01 3.61
C VAL A 34 -13.65 0.72 2.11
N ILE A 35 -12.98 1.55 1.30
CA ILE A 35 -12.88 1.34 -0.15
C ILE A 35 -12.17 0.02 -0.46
N GLY A 36 -11.06 -0.28 0.20
CA GLY A 36 -10.33 -1.53 0.01
C GLY A 36 -11.17 -2.76 0.34
N VAL A 37 -11.93 -2.72 1.44
CA VAL A 37 -12.84 -3.82 1.84
C VAL A 37 -13.98 -3.97 0.86
N LEU A 38 -14.57 -2.87 0.35
CA LEU A 38 -15.61 -2.93 -0.67
C LEU A 38 -15.11 -3.55 -1.97
N ILE A 39 -13.91 -3.17 -2.42
CA ILE A 39 -13.26 -3.73 -3.61
C ILE A 39 -13.04 -5.25 -3.43
N LEU A 40 -12.53 -5.66 -2.26
CA LEU A 40 -12.32 -7.08 -1.94
C LEU A 40 -13.65 -7.85 -1.87
N GLY A 41 -14.69 -7.24 -1.31
CA GLY A 41 -16.04 -7.80 -1.25
C GLY A 41 -16.64 -8.04 -2.64
N ILE A 42 -16.50 -7.06 -3.54
CA ILE A 42 -16.95 -7.19 -4.94
C ILE A 42 -16.16 -8.30 -5.65
N TYR A 43 -14.86 -8.38 -5.44
CA TYR A 43 -14.01 -9.43 -6.02
C TYR A 43 -14.43 -10.82 -5.54
N THR A 44 -14.54 -11.01 -4.22
CA THR A 44 -14.91 -12.31 -3.62
C THR A 44 -16.32 -12.76 -4.02
N ALA A 45 -17.28 -11.83 -4.12
CA ALA A 45 -18.63 -12.12 -4.60
C ALA A 45 -18.66 -12.65 -6.05
N ASN A 46 -17.73 -12.20 -6.90
CA ASN A 46 -17.65 -12.61 -8.31
C ASN A 46 -16.68 -13.80 -8.56
N TYR A 47 -15.90 -14.20 -7.55
CA TYR A 47 -14.81 -15.17 -7.66
C TYR A 47 -15.22 -16.54 -8.22
N VAL A 48 -16.37 -17.05 -7.79
CA VAL A 48 -16.78 -18.43 -8.13
C VAL A 48 -17.50 -18.51 -9.47
N HIS A 49 -18.31 -17.51 -9.82
CA HIS A 49 -19.27 -17.63 -10.92
C HIS A 49 -18.87 -16.88 -12.20
N ASN A 50 -18.09 -15.79 -12.12
CA ASN A 50 -17.96 -14.85 -13.23
C ASN A 50 -16.51 -14.54 -13.64
N LEU A 51 -15.51 -14.98 -12.88
CA LEU A 51 -14.10 -14.62 -13.15
C LEU A 51 -13.37 -15.71 -13.92
N SER A 52 -12.77 -15.32 -15.04
CA SER A 52 -11.84 -16.14 -15.82
C SER A 52 -10.58 -16.47 -15.01
N THR A 53 -9.83 -17.52 -15.39
CA THR A 53 -8.55 -17.87 -14.75
C THR A 53 -7.57 -16.69 -14.72
N LEU A 54 -7.56 -15.89 -15.78
CA LEU A 54 -6.76 -14.66 -15.88
C LEU A 54 -7.19 -13.59 -14.86
N GLU A 55 -8.48 -13.48 -14.55
CA GLU A 55 -8.94 -12.52 -13.54
C GLU A 55 -8.73 -13.02 -12.11
N LYS A 56 -8.73 -14.34 -11.93
CA LYS A 56 -8.36 -14.98 -10.66
C LYS A 56 -6.88 -14.77 -10.33
N SER A 57 -5.99 -14.80 -11.31
CA SER A 57 -4.55 -14.52 -11.09
C SER A 57 -4.28 -13.07 -10.65
N HIS A 58 -5.24 -12.16 -10.85
CA HIS A 58 -5.14 -10.77 -10.38
C HIS A 58 -5.57 -10.55 -8.91
N ALA A 59 -5.96 -11.60 -8.16
CA ALA A 59 -6.31 -11.52 -6.73
C ALA A 59 -5.39 -10.64 -5.85
N PRO A 60 -4.03 -10.73 -5.95
CA PRO A 60 -3.12 -9.96 -5.11
C PRO A 60 -3.24 -8.46 -5.33
N PHE A 61 -3.68 -7.99 -6.51
CA PHE A 61 -3.91 -6.57 -6.74
C PHE A 61 -5.11 -6.02 -5.96
N TYR A 62 -6.08 -6.86 -5.58
CA TYR A 62 -7.21 -6.45 -4.75
C TYR A 62 -6.85 -6.37 -3.26
N ILE A 63 -5.87 -7.18 -2.84
CA ILE A 63 -5.42 -7.27 -1.44
C ILE A 63 -4.27 -6.28 -1.17
N SER A 64 -3.42 -5.99 -2.16
CA SER A 64 -2.22 -5.16 -1.98
C SER A 64 -2.49 -3.76 -1.39
N PRO A 65 -3.57 -3.04 -1.74
CA PRO A 65 -3.83 -1.73 -1.15
C PRO A 65 -4.20 -1.82 0.34
N LEU A 66 -4.95 -2.86 0.73
CA LEU A 66 -5.30 -3.10 2.13
C LEU A 66 -4.05 -3.45 2.95
N VAL A 67 -3.23 -4.36 2.43
CA VAL A 67 -1.96 -4.75 3.07
C VAL A 67 -1.07 -3.53 3.25
N PHE A 68 -0.95 -2.69 2.21
CA PHE A 68 -0.17 -1.46 2.27
C PHE A 68 -0.67 -0.50 3.35
N VAL A 69 -1.98 -0.19 3.38
CA VAL A 69 -2.55 0.77 4.33
C VAL A 69 -2.40 0.26 5.76
N ILE A 70 -2.58 -1.04 6.00
CA ILE A 70 -2.36 -1.67 7.31
C ILE A 70 -0.89 -1.58 7.71
N LEU A 71 0.05 -2.00 6.83
CA LEU A 71 1.48 -1.92 7.09
C LEU A 71 1.93 -0.50 7.37
N TYR A 72 1.45 0.48 6.60
CA TYR A 72 1.72 1.89 6.82
C TYR A 72 1.35 2.30 8.25
N LYS A 73 0.15 1.93 8.71
CA LYS A 73 -0.30 2.33 10.05
C LYS A 73 0.48 1.66 11.16
N VAL A 74 0.85 0.39 10.97
CA VAL A 74 1.72 -0.34 11.89
C VAL A 74 3.09 0.34 11.98
N PHE A 75 3.69 0.70 10.85
CA PHE A 75 5.01 1.33 10.82
C PHE A 75 4.98 2.75 11.39
N ASP A 76 3.96 3.55 11.08
CA ASP A 76 3.76 4.87 11.68
C ASP A 76 3.64 4.76 13.21
N MET A 77 2.92 3.77 13.72
CA MET A 77 2.82 3.54 15.17
C MET A 77 4.15 3.10 15.79
N ILE A 78 4.94 2.25 15.13
CA ILE A 78 6.28 1.85 15.60
C ILE A 78 7.19 3.07 15.70
N VAL A 79 7.19 3.91 14.68
CA VAL A 79 7.98 5.15 14.65
C VAL A 79 7.51 6.13 15.72
N GLN A 80 6.19 6.30 15.88
CA GLN A 80 5.62 7.17 16.89
C GLN A 80 6.01 6.74 18.31
N ARG A 81 6.06 5.44 18.59
CA ARG A 81 6.52 4.92 19.89
C ARG A 81 8.02 5.12 20.12
N LYS A 82 8.85 5.06 19.08
CA LYS A 82 10.32 5.15 19.20
C LYS A 82 10.88 6.56 19.13
N LEU A 83 10.30 7.40 18.27
CA LEU A 83 10.82 8.74 17.93
C LEU A 83 9.87 9.87 18.34
N ASN A 84 8.71 9.55 18.94
CA ASN A 84 7.67 10.51 19.36
C ASN A 84 7.20 11.45 18.22
N ARG A 85 7.24 10.96 16.98
CA ARG A 85 6.81 11.68 15.78
C ARG A 85 6.27 10.71 14.74
N HIS A 86 5.53 11.23 13.76
CA HIS A 86 5.09 10.41 12.62
C HIS A 86 6.28 9.97 11.75
N MET A 87 6.07 8.87 11.03
CA MET A 87 7.04 8.36 10.09
C MET A 87 7.28 9.38 8.96
N TYR A 88 8.54 9.75 8.79
CA TYR A 88 9.03 10.62 7.74
C TYR A 88 9.43 9.81 6.53
N PHE A 89 9.22 10.41 5.36
CA PHE A 89 9.49 9.77 4.08
C PHE A 89 10.59 10.44 3.30
N ASN A 90 11.42 9.63 2.64
CA ASN A 90 12.44 10.13 1.73
C ASN A 90 11.77 10.71 0.49
N THR A 91 11.94 12.00 0.24
CA THR A 91 11.50 12.64 -0.99
C THR A 91 12.72 13.09 -1.77
N ARG A 92 13.20 12.27 -2.70
CA ARG A 92 14.40 12.54 -3.51
C ARG A 92 14.36 13.87 -4.28
N TYR A 93 13.16 14.39 -4.57
CA TYR A 93 12.93 15.61 -5.35
C TYR A 93 12.28 16.75 -4.57
N ALA A 94 12.09 16.59 -3.26
CA ALA A 94 11.61 17.67 -2.40
C ALA A 94 12.56 17.82 -1.22
N THR A 95 13.19 18.99 -1.11
CA THR A 95 13.97 19.45 0.06
C THR A 95 13.05 19.71 1.25
N ASN A 96 12.31 18.68 1.64
CA ASN A 96 11.39 18.73 2.76
C ASN A 96 12.17 18.36 4.03
N LYS A 97 11.94 19.10 5.13
CA LYS A 97 12.60 18.82 6.42
C LYS A 97 12.46 17.36 6.85
N GLU A 98 11.29 16.75 6.59
CA GLU A 98 11.05 15.33 6.89
C GLU A 98 12.05 14.39 6.18
N SER A 99 12.44 14.71 4.94
CA SER A 99 13.39 13.88 4.19
C SER A 99 14.83 14.02 4.69
N LEU A 100 15.18 15.17 5.27
CA LEU A 100 16.52 15.44 5.83
C LEU A 100 16.68 14.82 7.22
N GLU A 101 15.60 14.82 8.02
CA GLU A 101 15.57 14.28 9.38
C GLU A 101 15.20 12.79 9.43
N GLN A 102 15.09 12.14 8.27
CA GLN A 102 14.73 10.74 8.17
C GLN A 102 15.81 9.86 8.81
N THR A 103 15.37 8.93 9.65
CA THR A 103 16.24 7.93 10.28
C THR A 103 16.41 6.69 9.40
N THR A 104 17.49 5.94 9.63
CA THR A 104 17.73 4.65 8.96
C THR A 104 16.61 3.65 9.19
N LEU A 105 15.96 3.69 10.36
CA LEU A 105 14.77 2.88 10.67
C LEU A 105 13.62 3.20 9.71
N GLU A 106 13.30 4.48 9.54
CA GLU A 106 12.20 4.92 8.66
C GLU A 106 12.49 4.58 7.20
N TRP A 107 13.75 4.68 6.78
CA TRP A 107 14.17 4.24 5.45
C TRP A 107 13.96 2.74 5.25
N LEU A 108 14.33 1.92 6.23
CA LEU A 108 14.11 0.47 6.17
C LEU A 108 12.62 0.10 6.15
N LEU A 109 11.81 0.76 6.97
CA LEU A 109 10.35 0.58 6.97
C LEU A 109 9.71 0.99 5.63
N GLN A 110 10.25 2.02 4.97
CA GLN A 110 9.85 2.41 3.61
C GLN A 110 10.15 1.34 2.58
N LEU A 111 11.34 0.73 2.63
CA LEU A 111 11.66 -0.38 1.74
C LEU A 111 10.69 -1.53 1.94
N ILE A 112 10.38 -1.89 3.18
CA ILE A 112 9.42 -2.96 3.48
C ILE A 112 8.03 -2.60 2.94
N LEU A 113 7.57 -1.36 3.10
CA LEU A 113 6.31 -0.85 2.56
C LEU A 113 6.20 -0.99 1.04
N ILE A 114 7.30 -0.84 0.31
CA ILE A 114 7.34 -0.95 -1.15
C ILE A 114 7.48 -2.42 -1.59
N PHE A 115 8.39 -3.17 -0.98
CA PHE A 115 8.74 -4.51 -1.44
C PHE A 115 7.76 -5.58 -1.00
N VAL A 116 7.16 -5.49 0.19
CA VAL A 116 6.22 -6.53 0.67
C VAL A 116 5.02 -6.68 -0.28
N PRO A 117 4.32 -5.61 -0.71
CA PRO A 117 3.25 -5.72 -1.69
C PRO A 117 3.70 -6.33 -3.03
N LEU A 118 4.91 -6.00 -3.49
CA LEU A 118 5.47 -6.53 -4.74
C LEU A 118 5.82 -8.02 -4.63
N ILE A 119 6.43 -8.44 -3.53
CA ILE A 119 6.77 -9.84 -3.25
C ILE A 119 5.49 -10.69 -3.14
N CYS A 120 4.46 -10.19 -2.45
CA CYS A 120 3.16 -10.87 -2.39
C CYS A 120 2.54 -11.06 -3.79
N GLY A 121 2.64 -10.04 -4.66
CA GLY A 121 2.19 -10.14 -6.04
C GLY A 121 2.99 -11.17 -6.85
N ALA A 122 4.31 -11.16 -6.73
CA ALA A 122 5.18 -12.10 -7.43
C ALA A 122 4.95 -13.56 -7.00
N ILE A 123 4.87 -13.82 -5.68
CA ILE A 123 4.58 -15.14 -5.13
C ILE A 123 3.24 -15.66 -5.66
N TRP A 124 2.21 -14.82 -5.69
CA TRP A 124 0.89 -15.22 -6.17
C TRP A 124 0.89 -15.59 -7.66
N LEU A 125 1.58 -14.80 -8.49
CA LEU A 125 1.68 -15.09 -9.93
C LEU A 125 2.33 -16.46 -10.18
N SER A 126 3.32 -16.85 -9.37
CA SER A 126 3.95 -18.18 -9.46
C SER A 126 3.01 -19.37 -9.17
N PHE A 127 1.82 -19.15 -8.61
CA PHE A 127 0.81 -20.21 -8.40
C PHE A 127 -0.21 -20.31 -9.54
N PHE A 128 -0.19 -19.38 -10.49
CA PHE A 128 -1.13 -19.30 -11.62
C PHE A 128 -0.46 -19.49 -12.98
N ASP A 129 0.84 -19.81 -13.00
CA ASP A 129 1.57 -20.37 -14.15
C ASP A 129 1.35 -21.88 -14.29
#